data_AF-E0UM82-F1
#
_entry.id   AF-E0UM82-F1
#
_cell.length_a   1.000
_cell.length_b   1.000
_cell.length_c   1.000
_cell.angle_alpha   90.00
_cell.angle_beta   90.00
_cell.angle_gamma   90.00
#
_symmetry.space_group_name_H-M   'P 1'
#
loop_
_entity.id
_entity.type
_entity.pdbx_description
1 polymer ?
#
loop_
_entity_poly.entity_id
_entity_poly.type
_entity_poly.pdbx_seq_one_letter_code
_entity_poly.pdbx_strand_id
1 'polypeptide(L)'
;MTTQILAQKESKQPASRHCKDNTTRLSLPTIIEEKASFLAEDQDVAKAIEIISQILPKIGVLFEHLAQLGEAEQILQNKCGAIAAIECKEDYEDFVKADGELHKKSLYHALLQNYFPDSNLFKWLEMGYKIRFWYKSVKSRTAATVIESKLDLLKLGQPIGNYQVGQRNKSEDPDEPIFQKVLESIDDGTIFAQERGNIELDTLEEGQLIEIDQLINATLSTPSTSALEAICEVEEKLRSPEHLPLSYIASFEKLTDEWVKTCPVVRRGTLKLLKWNSIKQKIKVVDLKKLKGECLPIQLEIIKHRDILSKRLGWNETEVDLLLQQVLELAQKKEEESPHTHSWFSRPVGKVMQEYRPLPWISDVEEVLETSKVAGENLDKLRYDLGVFTEEYDWQIVAAKFKLDVDEIASLKKATEELAIENNRPLDPFTGLIRSYKDDLFQAIAISGRDATKLLKKTTIKYSPEEVRELVEEKTGELKQQLEMEQQSREQLETKILSLEERFKQELERERIERQKLEQMMQQILAQQVISVNNNGHQPVVLQES
;
A
#
# COMPACT_ATOMS: atom_id res chain seq x y z
N MET A 1 -11.52 47.23 -15.12
CA MET A 1 -11.82 46.15 -16.09
C MET A 1 -10.68 45.14 -16.00
N THR A 2 -10.79 43.86 -15.71
CA THR A 2 -11.85 42.99 -15.17
C THR A 2 -11.06 41.75 -14.73
N THR A 3 -10.88 41.54 -13.42
CA THR A 3 -10.11 40.41 -12.86
C THR A 3 -10.96 39.14 -12.96
N GLN A 4 -10.49 38.11 -13.66
CA GLN A 4 -11.13 36.79 -13.67
C GLN A 4 -10.78 36.04 -12.37
N ILE A 5 -11.79 35.82 -11.56
CA ILE A 5 -11.73 35.05 -10.31
C ILE A 5 -11.84 33.56 -10.67
N LEU A 6 -10.86 32.79 -10.21
CA LEU A 6 -10.88 31.33 -10.17
C LEU A 6 -12.08 30.84 -9.38
N ALA A 7 -12.91 30.00 -10.01
CA ALA A 7 -13.95 29.24 -9.34
C ALA A 7 -13.31 28.18 -8.43
N GLN A 8 -13.23 28.47 -7.14
CA GLN A 8 -13.02 27.46 -6.11
C GLN A 8 -14.23 26.52 -6.09
N LYS A 9 -13.97 25.25 -6.41
CA LYS A 9 -14.92 24.15 -6.25
C LYS A 9 -14.91 23.78 -4.75
N GLU A 10 -15.70 24.51 -3.96
CA GLU A 10 -15.94 24.14 -2.56
C GLU A 10 -16.62 22.77 -2.51
N SER A 11 -15.90 21.78 -2.00
CA SER A 11 -16.44 20.52 -1.52
C SER A 11 -17.37 20.81 -0.35
N LYS A 12 -18.66 21.00 -0.62
CA LYS A 12 -19.70 21.01 0.40
C LYS A 12 -19.77 19.63 1.04
N GLN A 13 -19.16 19.46 2.20
CA GLN A 13 -19.55 18.38 3.10
C GLN A 13 -21.06 18.51 3.36
N PRO A 14 -21.83 17.42 3.27
CA PRO A 14 -23.23 17.47 3.65
C PRO A 14 -23.30 17.77 5.15
N ALA A 15 -24.11 18.77 5.49
CA ALA A 15 -24.30 19.22 6.87
C ALA A 15 -24.63 18.04 7.78
N SER A 16 -23.82 17.88 8.84
CA SER A 16 -24.13 17.05 10.00
C SER A 16 -25.48 17.46 10.57
N ARG A 17 -26.55 16.74 10.18
CA ARG A 17 -27.84 16.84 10.85
C ARG A 17 -27.74 16.04 12.13
N HIS A 18 -27.79 16.78 13.24
CA HIS A 18 -28.08 16.32 14.59
C HIS A 18 -28.59 14.87 14.66
N CYS A 19 -27.74 13.97 15.16
CA CYS A 19 -28.22 12.80 15.88
C CYS A 19 -29.11 13.32 17.01
N LYS A 20 -30.42 13.14 16.89
CA LYS A 20 -31.30 13.21 18.04
C LYS A 20 -30.97 12.00 18.89
N ASP A 21 -30.62 12.25 20.16
CA ASP A 21 -30.53 11.23 21.21
C ASP A 21 -31.89 10.56 21.38
N ASN A 22 -32.18 9.57 20.56
CA ASN A 22 -33.19 8.56 20.84
C ASN A 22 -32.45 7.36 21.40
N THR A 23 -32.56 7.20 22.71
CA THR A 23 -32.06 6.09 23.54
C THR A 23 -32.80 4.78 23.26
N THR A 24 -32.78 4.33 22.01
CA THR A 24 -33.08 2.95 21.66
C THR A 24 -31.80 2.36 21.10
N ARG A 25 -31.15 1.46 21.85
CA ARG A 25 -29.99 0.71 21.36
C ARG A 25 -30.45 -0.15 20.19
N LEU A 26 -30.37 0.40 18.98
CA LEU A 26 -30.55 -0.35 17.75
C LEU A 26 -29.50 -1.47 17.72
N SER A 27 -29.93 -2.66 17.30
CA SER A 27 -29.00 -3.78 17.12
C SER A 27 -27.98 -3.42 16.05
N LEU A 28 -26.74 -3.93 16.16
CA LEU A 28 -25.68 -3.68 15.17
C LEU A 28 -26.14 -3.96 13.71
N PRO A 29 -26.90 -5.03 13.42
CA PRO A 29 -27.50 -5.24 12.10
C PRO A 29 -28.38 -4.08 11.62
N THR A 30 -29.24 -3.55 12.50
CA THR A 30 -30.15 -2.45 12.17
C THR A 30 -29.38 -1.15 11.90
N ILE A 31 -28.32 -0.89 12.66
CA ILE A 31 -27.44 0.27 12.44
C ILE A 31 -26.71 0.13 11.10
N ILE A 32 -26.24 -1.06 10.77
CA ILE A 32 -25.57 -1.33 9.49
C ILE A 32 -26.56 -1.12 8.33
N GLU A 33 -27.78 -1.63 8.42
CA GLU A 33 -28.83 -1.43 7.41
C GLU A 33 -29.19 0.05 7.23
N GLU A 34 -29.37 0.79 8.31
CA GLU A 34 -29.72 2.21 8.26
C GLU A 34 -28.58 3.04 7.64
N LYS A 35 -27.32 2.74 8.00
CA LYS A 35 -26.14 3.42 7.42
C LYS A 35 -25.86 3.01 5.99
N ALA A 36 -26.09 1.75 5.61
CA ALA A 36 -25.96 1.28 4.24
C ALA A 36 -27.02 1.92 3.34
N SER A 37 -28.26 2.05 3.82
CA SER A 37 -29.35 2.74 3.12
C SER A 37 -29.03 4.22 2.91
N PHE A 38 -28.51 4.89 3.94
CA PHE A 38 -28.06 6.28 3.83
C PHE A 38 -26.89 6.46 2.86
N LEU A 39 -25.92 5.54 2.85
CA LEU A 39 -24.81 5.55 1.89
C LEU A 39 -25.27 5.27 0.47
N ALA A 40 -26.31 4.45 0.27
CA ALA A 40 -26.87 4.19 -1.05
C ALA A 40 -27.57 5.41 -1.66
N GLU A 41 -27.97 6.40 -0.85
CA GLU A 41 -28.50 7.69 -1.31
C GLU A 41 -27.40 8.68 -1.74
N ASP A 42 -26.14 8.42 -1.39
CA ASP A 42 -25.01 9.22 -1.85
C ASP A 42 -24.77 8.99 -3.35
N GLN A 43 -24.68 10.09 -4.10
CA GLN A 43 -24.62 10.05 -5.56
C GLN A 43 -23.35 9.35 -6.11
N ASP A 44 -22.21 9.50 -5.42
CA ASP A 44 -20.96 8.87 -5.83
C ASP A 44 -20.98 7.37 -5.52
N VAL A 45 -21.58 6.99 -4.38
CA VAL A 45 -21.78 5.59 -4.00
C VAL A 45 -22.77 4.90 -4.92
N ALA A 46 -23.93 5.52 -5.20
CA ALA A 46 -24.93 4.97 -6.11
C ALA A 46 -24.36 4.74 -7.52
N LYS A 47 -23.56 5.69 -8.02
CA LYS A 47 -22.88 5.56 -9.31
C LYS A 47 -21.82 4.46 -9.29
N ALA A 48 -21.08 4.30 -8.20
CA ALA A 48 -20.12 3.20 -8.05
C ALA A 48 -20.83 1.83 -8.01
N ILE A 49 -21.93 1.72 -7.27
CA ILE A 49 -22.78 0.51 -7.22
C ILE A 49 -23.32 0.19 -8.62
N GLU A 50 -23.82 1.18 -9.35
CA GLU A 50 -24.32 0.99 -10.72
C GLU A 50 -23.23 0.46 -11.66
N ILE A 51 -22.01 1.02 -11.59
CA ILE A 51 -20.86 0.54 -12.37
C ILE A 51 -20.54 -0.92 -12.00
N ILE A 52 -20.51 -1.24 -10.71
CA ILE A 52 -20.25 -2.59 -10.21
C ILE A 52 -21.30 -3.57 -10.75
N SER A 53 -22.59 -3.25 -10.62
CA SER A 53 -23.71 -4.06 -11.13
C SER A 53 -23.67 -4.24 -12.65
N GLN A 54 -23.17 -3.27 -13.42
CA GLN A 54 -22.99 -3.41 -14.87
C GLN A 54 -21.78 -4.27 -15.28
N ILE A 55 -20.75 -4.36 -14.44
CA ILE A 55 -19.53 -5.11 -14.71
C ILE A 55 -19.67 -6.58 -14.30
N LEU A 56 -20.39 -6.87 -13.21
CA LEU A 56 -20.51 -8.22 -12.65
C LEU A 56 -21.02 -9.27 -13.66
N PRO A 57 -22.07 -9.02 -14.47
CA PRO A 57 -22.49 -9.97 -15.50
C PRO A 57 -21.42 -10.22 -16.58
N LYS A 58 -20.62 -9.20 -16.91
CA LYS A 58 -19.54 -9.32 -17.91
C LYS A 58 -18.40 -10.20 -17.40
N ILE A 59 -18.13 -10.15 -16.08
CA ILE A 59 -17.19 -11.05 -15.41
C ILE A 59 -17.71 -12.49 -15.48
N GLY A 60 -19.00 -12.72 -15.25
CA GLY A 60 -19.65 -14.03 -15.40
C GLY A 60 -19.45 -14.64 -16.80
N VAL A 61 -19.68 -13.83 -17.84
CA VAL A 61 -19.47 -14.25 -19.24
C VAL A 61 -17.99 -14.58 -19.52
N LEU A 62 -17.05 -13.83 -18.96
CA LEU A 62 -15.62 -14.12 -19.10
C LEU A 62 -15.26 -15.50 -18.50
N PHE A 63 -15.86 -15.87 -17.37
CA PHE A 63 -15.63 -17.19 -16.75
C PHE A 63 -16.07 -18.34 -17.63
N GLU A 64 -17.21 -18.22 -18.28
CA GLU A 64 -17.72 -19.25 -19.18
C GLU A 64 -16.77 -19.50 -20.36
N HIS A 65 -16.27 -18.43 -20.98
CA HIS A 65 -15.29 -18.53 -22.06
C HIS A 65 -13.96 -19.16 -21.60
N LEU A 66 -13.53 -18.87 -20.37
CA LEU A 66 -12.32 -19.47 -19.80
C LEU A 66 -12.50 -20.96 -19.53
N ALA A 67 -13.68 -21.39 -19.05
CA ALA A 67 -13.99 -22.80 -18.86
C ALA A 67 -14.03 -23.57 -20.20
N GLN A 68 -14.63 -22.99 -21.25
CA GLN A 68 -14.61 -23.55 -22.61
C GLN A 68 -13.19 -23.69 -23.15
N LEU A 69 -12.33 -22.71 -22.88
CA LEU A 69 -10.92 -22.76 -23.27
C LEU A 69 -10.16 -23.89 -22.55
N GLY A 70 -10.49 -24.15 -21.28
CA GLY A 70 -9.99 -25.32 -20.55
C GLY A 70 -10.49 -26.66 -21.06
N GLU A 71 -11.71 -26.70 -21.61
CA GLU A 71 -12.24 -27.90 -22.26
C GLU A 71 -11.49 -28.22 -23.54
N ALA A 72 -11.22 -27.20 -24.36
CA ALA A 72 -10.39 -27.33 -25.54
C ALA A 72 -8.98 -27.85 -25.19
N GLU A 73 -8.36 -27.35 -24.11
CA GLU A 73 -7.08 -27.88 -23.63
C GLU A 73 -7.17 -29.37 -23.26
N GLN A 74 -8.16 -29.76 -22.46
CA GLN A 74 -8.32 -31.15 -22.04
C GLN A 74 -8.43 -32.08 -23.26
N ILE A 75 -9.22 -31.69 -24.28
CA ILE A 75 -9.39 -32.47 -25.51
C ILE A 75 -8.04 -32.64 -26.20
N LEU A 76 -7.29 -31.56 -26.37
CA LEU A 76 -5.96 -31.58 -27.01
C LEU A 76 -4.98 -32.46 -26.22
N GLN A 77 -4.88 -32.28 -24.91
CA GLN A 77 -3.99 -33.09 -24.07
C GLN A 77 -4.38 -34.57 -24.08
N ASN A 78 -5.67 -34.91 -24.08
CA ASN A 78 -6.14 -36.30 -24.15
C ASN A 78 -5.79 -36.94 -25.50
N LYS A 79 -5.92 -36.19 -26.60
CA LYS A 79 -5.54 -36.67 -27.95
C LYS A 79 -4.03 -36.84 -28.08
N CYS A 80 -3.23 -35.89 -27.61
CA CYS A 80 -1.77 -36.03 -27.56
C CYS A 80 -1.34 -37.20 -26.67
N GLY A 81 -2.02 -37.40 -25.54
CA GLY A 81 -1.77 -38.53 -24.64
C GLY A 81 -2.11 -39.88 -25.26
N ALA A 82 -3.22 -39.97 -26.00
CA ALA A 82 -3.59 -41.19 -26.71
C ALA A 82 -2.58 -41.55 -27.82
N ILE A 83 -2.07 -40.56 -28.55
CA ILE A 83 -1.02 -40.75 -29.56
C ILE A 83 0.28 -41.20 -28.89
N ALA A 84 0.72 -40.48 -27.85
CA ALA A 84 1.91 -40.85 -27.09
C ALA A 84 1.82 -42.27 -26.49
N ALA A 85 0.64 -42.68 -26.00
CA ALA A 85 0.42 -44.01 -25.46
C ALA A 85 0.42 -45.13 -26.52
N ILE A 86 0.14 -44.83 -27.79
CA ILE A 86 0.25 -45.78 -28.90
C ILE A 86 1.71 -45.93 -29.33
N GLU A 87 2.44 -44.81 -29.44
CA GLU A 87 3.85 -44.81 -29.86
C GLU A 87 4.77 -45.39 -28.77
N CYS A 88 4.53 -45.10 -27.48
CA CYS A 88 5.31 -45.64 -26.37
C CYS A 88 4.99 -47.11 -26.03
N LYS A 89 3.98 -47.73 -26.65
CA LYS A 89 3.70 -49.17 -26.46
C LYS A 89 4.72 -50.08 -27.13
N GLU A 90 5.56 -49.55 -28.04
CA GLU A 90 6.58 -50.33 -28.73
C GLU A 90 7.87 -50.53 -27.88
N ASP A 91 8.07 -49.77 -26.81
CA ASP A 91 9.25 -49.85 -25.94
C ASP A 91 8.90 -50.02 -24.44
N TYR A 92 9.23 -51.20 -23.89
CA TYR A 92 9.29 -51.64 -22.47
C TYR A 92 8.57 -50.84 -21.36
N GLU A 93 7.63 -51.51 -20.67
CA GLU A 93 6.64 -51.00 -19.69
C GLU A 93 7.14 -50.10 -18.53
N ASP A 94 8.40 -50.19 -18.10
CA ASP A 94 8.94 -49.36 -16.99
C ASP A 94 9.59 -48.04 -17.46
N PHE A 95 9.92 -47.91 -18.76
CA PHE A 95 10.41 -46.66 -19.36
C PHE A 95 9.26 -45.68 -19.68
N VAL A 96 8.02 -46.20 -19.75
CA VAL A 96 6.83 -45.57 -20.34
C VAL A 96 6.20 -44.45 -19.49
N LYS A 97 6.37 -44.45 -18.16
CA LYS A 97 5.64 -43.48 -17.30
C LYS A 97 6.27 -42.09 -17.26
N ALA A 98 7.61 -41.99 -17.28
CA ALA A 98 8.29 -40.69 -17.24
C ALA A 98 8.46 -40.08 -18.64
N ASP A 99 8.87 -40.89 -19.62
CA ASP A 99 9.05 -40.43 -21.01
C ASP A 99 7.72 -40.28 -21.75
N GLY A 100 6.69 -41.07 -21.45
CA GLY A 100 5.36 -40.92 -22.04
C GLY A 100 4.65 -39.60 -21.63
N GLU A 101 4.82 -39.18 -20.37
CA GLU A 101 4.38 -37.86 -19.88
C GLU A 101 5.14 -36.72 -20.58
N LEU A 102 6.46 -36.88 -20.76
CA LEU A 102 7.31 -35.90 -21.43
C LEU A 102 6.97 -35.80 -22.93
N HIS A 103 6.70 -36.93 -23.57
CA HIS A 103 6.33 -37.03 -24.99
C HIS A 103 4.95 -36.43 -25.24
N LYS A 104 3.96 -36.76 -24.41
CA LYS A 104 2.63 -36.11 -24.41
C LYS A 104 2.76 -34.58 -24.31
N LYS A 105 3.58 -34.09 -23.35
CA LYS A 105 3.82 -32.65 -23.16
C LYS A 105 4.51 -32.02 -24.36
N SER A 106 5.47 -32.71 -24.98
CA SER A 106 6.23 -32.21 -26.13
C SER A 106 5.36 -32.14 -27.38
N LEU A 107 4.56 -33.18 -27.66
CA LEU A 107 3.57 -33.19 -28.75
C LEU A 107 2.55 -32.06 -28.59
N TYR A 108 2.04 -31.86 -27.37
CA TYR A 108 1.11 -30.78 -27.06
C TYR A 108 1.74 -29.40 -27.28
N HIS A 109 2.98 -29.18 -26.82
CA HIS A 109 3.70 -27.92 -27.04
C HIS A 109 3.98 -27.66 -28.52
N ALA A 110 4.45 -28.67 -29.25
CA ALA A 110 4.75 -28.56 -30.67
C ALA A 110 3.49 -28.22 -31.49
N LEU A 111 2.35 -28.84 -31.16
CA LEU A 111 1.06 -28.54 -31.79
C LEU A 111 0.68 -27.07 -31.59
N LEU A 112 0.76 -26.56 -30.36
CA LEU A 112 0.43 -25.17 -30.06
C LEU A 112 1.38 -24.18 -30.73
N GLN A 113 2.68 -24.47 -30.74
CA GLN A 113 3.68 -23.61 -31.40
C GLN A 113 3.51 -23.55 -32.92
N ASN A 114 3.08 -24.66 -33.54
CA ASN A 114 2.86 -24.72 -34.98
C ASN A 114 1.69 -23.84 -35.44
N TYR A 115 0.58 -23.84 -34.71
CA TYR A 115 -0.62 -23.07 -35.07
C TYR A 115 -0.61 -21.64 -34.48
N PHE A 116 0.09 -21.42 -33.37
CA PHE A 116 0.14 -20.14 -32.66
C PHE A 116 1.59 -19.77 -32.27
N PRO A 117 2.46 -19.49 -33.27
CA PRO A 117 3.85 -19.14 -33.01
C PRO A 117 3.97 -17.88 -32.15
N ASP A 118 4.98 -17.84 -31.28
CA ASP A 118 5.29 -16.72 -30.36
C ASP A 118 4.14 -16.29 -29.41
N SER A 119 3.10 -17.12 -29.28
CA SER A 119 1.96 -16.88 -28.42
C SER A 119 2.19 -17.43 -27.01
N ASN A 120 1.59 -16.77 -26.00
CA ASN A 120 1.50 -17.32 -24.64
C ASN A 120 0.23 -18.17 -24.46
N LEU A 121 -0.31 -18.77 -25.54
CA LEU A 121 -1.57 -19.49 -25.53
C LEU A 121 -1.56 -20.66 -24.54
N PHE A 122 -0.42 -21.34 -24.38
CA PHE A 122 -0.23 -22.40 -23.38
C PHE A 122 -0.67 -21.96 -21.97
N LYS A 123 -0.29 -20.75 -21.56
CA LYS A 123 -0.66 -20.23 -20.23
C LYS A 123 -2.15 -19.94 -20.13
N TRP A 124 -2.80 -19.49 -21.19
CA TRP A 124 -4.25 -19.28 -21.21
C TRP A 124 -5.00 -20.60 -21.15
N LEU A 125 -4.52 -21.61 -21.89
CA LEU A 125 -5.08 -22.95 -21.91
C LEU A 125 -5.01 -23.58 -20.53
N GLU A 126 -3.80 -23.67 -19.94
CA GLU A 126 -3.55 -24.23 -18.58
C GLU A 126 -4.46 -23.57 -17.53
N MET A 127 -4.69 -22.30 -17.74
CA MET A 127 -5.46 -21.43 -16.90
C MET A 127 -6.97 -21.65 -17.03
N GLY A 128 -7.47 -21.76 -18.27
CA GLY A 128 -8.83 -22.21 -18.55
C GLY A 128 -9.07 -23.61 -17.99
N TYR A 129 -8.08 -24.49 -18.04
CA TYR A 129 -8.16 -25.85 -17.49
C TYR A 129 -8.27 -25.87 -15.98
N LYS A 130 -7.49 -25.05 -15.27
CA LYS A 130 -7.63 -24.87 -13.81
C LYS A 130 -9.01 -24.32 -13.43
N ILE A 131 -9.51 -23.31 -14.15
CA ILE A 131 -10.86 -22.77 -13.93
C ILE A 131 -11.93 -23.82 -14.21
N ARG A 132 -11.81 -24.58 -15.30
CA ARG A 132 -12.72 -25.67 -15.62
C ARG A 132 -12.73 -26.73 -14.53
N PHE A 133 -11.56 -27.12 -14.03
CA PHE A 133 -11.47 -28.11 -12.95
C PHE A 133 -12.14 -27.60 -11.69
N TRP A 134 -11.85 -26.35 -11.28
CA TRP A 134 -12.53 -25.71 -10.16
C TRP A 134 -14.05 -25.64 -10.36
N TYR A 135 -14.50 -25.23 -11.54
CA TYR A 135 -15.92 -25.15 -11.90
C TYR A 135 -16.60 -26.51 -11.77
N LYS A 136 -15.97 -27.57 -12.27
CA LYS A 136 -16.44 -28.96 -12.11
C LYS A 136 -16.44 -29.40 -10.65
N SER A 137 -15.39 -29.09 -9.88
CA SER A 137 -15.33 -29.41 -8.45
C SER A 137 -16.41 -28.71 -7.64
N VAL A 138 -16.77 -27.46 -7.97
CA VAL A 138 -17.86 -26.74 -7.30
C VAL A 138 -19.21 -27.42 -7.58
N LYS A 139 -19.46 -27.86 -8.82
CA LYS A 139 -20.67 -28.62 -9.16
C LYS A 139 -20.72 -29.97 -8.45
N SER A 140 -19.65 -30.76 -8.55
CA SER A 140 -19.56 -32.06 -7.87
C SER A 140 -19.75 -31.92 -6.36
N ARG A 141 -19.12 -30.94 -5.72
CA ARG A 141 -19.27 -30.69 -4.29
C ARG A 141 -20.68 -30.26 -3.91
N THR A 142 -21.33 -29.45 -4.73
CA THR A 142 -22.73 -29.05 -4.54
C THR A 142 -23.64 -30.28 -4.59
N ALA A 143 -23.48 -31.11 -5.62
CA ALA A 143 -24.24 -32.34 -5.76
C ALA A 143 -23.98 -33.33 -4.62
N ALA A 144 -22.72 -33.50 -4.21
CA ALA A 144 -22.33 -34.31 -3.06
C ALA A 144 -23.00 -33.82 -1.77
N THR A 145 -23.01 -32.52 -1.51
CA THR A 145 -23.66 -31.94 -0.32
C THR A 145 -25.18 -32.19 -0.31
N VAL A 146 -25.83 -32.08 -1.48
CA VAL A 146 -27.27 -32.41 -1.61
C VAL A 146 -27.49 -33.89 -1.33
N ILE A 147 -26.68 -34.77 -1.90
CA ILE A 147 -26.76 -36.22 -1.66
C ILE A 147 -26.53 -36.54 -0.18
N GLU A 148 -25.52 -35.94 0.47
CA GLU A 148 -25.27 -36.09 1.92
C GLU A 148 -26.51 -35.70 2.74
N SER A 149 -27.12 -34.54 2.44
CA SER A 149 -28.34 -34.10 3.13
C SER A 149 -29.53 -35.05 2.93
N LYS A 150 -29.60 -35.75 1.80
CA LYS A 150 -30.63 -36.75 1.53
C LYS A 150 -30.34 -38.09 2.20
N LEU A 151 -29.08 -38.49 2.28
CA LEU A 151 -28.67 -39.69 3.04
C LEU A 151 -29.05 -39.52 4.52
N ASP A 152 -28.97 -38.31 5.06
CA ASP A 152 -29.44 -38.00 6.42
C ASP A 152 -30.94 -38.30 6.64
N LEU A 153 -31.77 -38.24 5.60
CA LEU A 153 -33.20 -38.57 5.66
C LEU A 153 -33.48 -40.08 5.61
N LEU A 154 -32.51 -40.89 5.21
CA LEU A 154 -32.65 -42.35 5.05
C LEU A 154 -32.18 -43.11 6.28
N LYS A 155 -32.67 -44.34 6.49
CA LYS A 155 -32.28 -45.18 7.63
C LYS A 155 -30.94 -45.87 7.36
N LEU A 156 -30.13 -46.09 8.40
CA LEU A 156 -28.92 -46.91 8.30
C LEU A 156 -29.28 -48.33 7.82
N GLY A 157 -28.47 -48.89 6.93
CA GLY A 157 -28.69 -50.18 6.28
C GLY A 157 -29.80 -50.20 5.21
N GLN A 158 -30.42 -49.06 4.90
CA GLN A 158 -31.44 -48.98 3.86
C GLN A 158 -30.78 -49.13 2.48
N PRO A 159 -31.30 -50.03 1.61
CA PRO A 159 -30.75 -50.21 0.27
C PRO A 159 -31.15 -49.07 -0.67
N ILE A 160 -30.22 -48.67 -1.52
CA ILE A 160 -30.32 -47.64 -2.56
C ILE A 160 -29.66 -48.21 -3.82
N GLY A 161 -30.42 -48.94 -4.64
CA GLY A 161 -29.86 -49.67 -5.78
C GLY A 161 -28.82 -50.72 -5.33
N ASN A 162 -27.59 -50.60 -5.83
CA ASN A 162 -26.46 -51.48 -5.47
C ASN A 162 -25.66 -50.99 -4.24
N TYR A 163 -26.17 -49.98 -3.53
CA TYR A 163 -25.54 -49.37 -2.37
C TYR A 163 -26.45 -49.49 -1.14
N GLN A 164 -25.88 -49.33 0.05
CA GLN A 164 -26.63 -49.18 1.29
C GLN A 164 -26.18 -47.94 2.05
N VAL A 165 -27.06 -47.43 2.92
CA VAL A 165 -26.71 -46.32 3.82
C VAL A 165 -25.83 -46.84 4.97
N GLY A 166 -24.55 -46.48 4.93
CA GLY A 166 -23.55 -46.73 5.95
C GLY A 166 -23.34 -45.56 6.90
N GLN A 167 -22.33 -45.68 7.77
CA GLN A 167 -21.94 -44.63 8.71
C GLN A 167 -20.42 -44.63 8.93
N ARG A 168 -19.79 -43.45 8.88
CA ARG A 168 -18.37 -43.27 9.20
C ARG A 168 -18.17 -42.29 10.34
N ASN A 169 -17.13 -42.50 11.16
CA ASN A 169 -16.69 -41.49 12.12
C ASN A 169 -15.86 -40.42 11.40
N LYS A 170 -16.21 -39.15 11.61
CA LYS A 170 -15.58 -37.95 11.06
C LYS A 170 -14.85 -37.14 12.13
N SER A 171 -14.96 -37.51 13.40
CA SER A 171 -14.25 -36.80 14.46
C SER A 171 -12.78 -37.19 14.52
N GLU A 172 -11.92 -36.17 14.62
CA GLU A 172 -10.51 -36.33 14.98
C GLU A 172 -10.34 -36.60 16.48
N ASP A 173 -11.34 -36.25 17.29
CA ASP A 173 -11.38 -36.48 18.73
C ASP A 173 -12.13 -37.80 19.05
N PRO A 174 -11.44 -38.83 19.57
CA PRO A 174 -12.08 -40.09 19.93
C PRO A 174 -13.11 -39.97 21.07
N ASP A 175 -13.06 -38.90 21.87
CA ASP A 175 -13.97 -38.67 23.00
C ASP A 175 -15.29 -37.97 22.59
N GLU A 176 -15.32 -37.34 21.40
CA GLU A 176 -16.51 -36.72 20.82
C GLU A 176 -16.75 -37.23 19.38
N PRO A 177 -17.24 -38.48 19.20
CA PRO A 177 -17.41 -39.05 17.87
C PRO A 177 -18.56 -38.38 17.11
N ILE A 178 -18.23 -37.77 15.96
CA ILE A 178 -19.17 -37.17 15.01
C ILE A 178 -19.33 -38.16 13.86
N PHE A 179 -20.52 -38.73 13.73
CA PHE A 179 -20.78 -39.70 12.68
C PHE A 179 -21.49 -39.07 11.48
N GLN A 180 -21.04 -39.42 10.28
CA GLN A 180 -21.63 -39.00 9.00
C GLN A 180 -22.21 -40.22 8.28
N LYS A 181 -23.43 -40.12 7.74
CA LYS A 181 -23.98 -41.16 6.86
C LYS A 181 -23.31 -41.14 5.50
N VAL A 182 -23.04 -42.33 4.97
CA VAL A 182 -22.30 -42.52 3.72
C VAL A 182 -22.96 -43.62 2.88
N LEU A 183 -22.56 -43.73 1.62
CA LEU A 183 -22.94 -44.87 0.79
C LEU A 183 -21.88 -45.96 0.91
N GLU A 184 -22.31 -47.19 1.15
CA GLU A 184 -21.47 -48.38 1.15
C GLU A 184 -21.86 -49.27 -0.05
N SER A 185 -20.87 -49.79 -0.77
CA SER A 185 -21.14 -50.75 -1.86
C SER A 185 -21.59 -52.09 -1.31
N ILE A 186 -22.69 -52.64 -1.83
CA ILE A 186 -23.22 -53.96 -1.45
C ILE A 186 -22.53 -55.09 -2.25
N ASP A 187 -22.12 -54.81 -3.49
CA ASP A 187 -21.50 -55.79 -4.39
C ASP A 187 -20.07 -55.42 -4.80
N ASP A 188 -19.21 -56.43 -5.02
CA ASP A 188 -17.84 -56.29 -5.54
C ASP A 188 -17.80 -55.94 -7.05
N GLY A 189 -18.97 -55.93 -7.71
CA GLY A 189 -19.15 -55.64 -9.13
C GLY A 189 -19.81 -54.28 -9.42
N THR A 190 -19.92 -53.40 -8.42
CA THR A 190 -20.42 -52.04 -8.68
C THR A 190 -19.43 -51.26 -9.56
N ILE A 191 -19.98 -50.36 -10.37
CA ILE A 191 -19.29 -49.65 -11.47
C ILE A 191 -18.05 -48.86 -10.98
N PHE A 192 -17.89 -48.65 -9.67
CA PHE A 192 -16.89 -47.78 -9.06
C PHE A 192 -16.12 -48.40 -7.87
N ALA A 193 -16.18 -49.72 -7.68
CA ALA A 193 -15.51 -50.39 -6.56
C ALA A 193 -13.98 -50.47 -6.74
N GLN A 194 -13.25 -49.54 -6.10
CA GLN A 194 -11.93 -49.85 -5.55
C GLN A 194 -12.16 -50.32 -4.11
N GLU A 195 -12.40 -51.63 -3.95
CA GLU A 195 -12.61 -52.35 -2.67
C GLU A 195 -13.94 -52.07 -1.93
N ARG A 196 -14.40 -53.05 -1.14
CA ARG A 196 -15.56 -52.88 -0.25
C ARG A 196 -15.28 -51.74 0.73
N GLY A 197 -16.04 -50.66 0.66
CA GLY A 197 -15.82 -49.53 1.54
C GLY A 197 -16.83 -48.40 1.37
N ASN A 198 -16.71 -47.42 2.27
CA ASN A 198 -17.44 -46.16 2.23
C ASN A 198 -17.06 -45.38 0.97
N ILE A 199 -18.05 -44.93 0.21
CA ILE A 199 -17.85 -44.13 -1.00
C ILE A 199 -17.66 -42.68 -0.59
N GLU A 200 -16.54 -42.10 -1.01
CA GLU A 200 -16.30 -40.67 -0.86
C GLU A 200 -16.99 -39.88 -1.97
N LEU A 201 -18.16 -39.30 -1.66
CA LEU A 201 -18.96 -38.53 -2.63
C LEU A 201 -18.18 -37.39 -3.29
N ASP A 202 -17.26 -36.76 -2.56
CA ASP A 202 -16.40 -35.66 -3.07
C ASP A 202 -15.42 -36.11 -4.17
N THR A 203 -15.22 -37.42 -4.36
CA THR A 203 -14.34 -37.98 -5.39
C THR A 203 -15.05 -38.34 -6.69
N LEU A 204 -16.39 -38.26 -6.70
CA LEU A 204 -17.22 -38.66 -7.84
C LEU A 204 -17.43 -37.51 -8.85
N GLU A 205 -17.53 -37.89 -10.12
CA GLU A 205 -17.91 -36.99 -11.21
C GLU A 205 -19.40 -36.64 -11.14
N GLU A 206 -19.74 -35.47 -11.71
CA GLU A 206 -21.10 -34.92 -11.73
C GLU A 206 -22.17 -35.93 -12.20
N GLY A 207 -21.90 -36.67 -13.29
CA GLY A 207 -22.83 -37.66 -13.82
C GLY A 207 -23.13 -38.80 -12.84
N GLN A 208 -22.12 -39.26 -12.11
CA GLN A 208 -22.26 -40.33 -11.12
C GLN A 208 -23.08 -39.85 -9.91
N LEU A 209 -22.87 -38.61 -9.49
CA LEU A 209 -23.63 -37.99 -8.41
C LEU A 209 -25.11 -37.81 -8.80
N ILE A 210 -25.39 -37.41 -10.05
CA ILE A 210 -26.77 -37.31 -10.56
C ILE A 210 -27.46 -38.68 -10.58
N GLU A 211 -26.75 -39.74 -11.02
CA GLU A 211 -27.29 -41.11 -11.00
C GLU A 211 -27.61 -41.58 -9.57
N ILE A 212 -26.71 -41.30 -8.61
CA ILE A 212 -26.94 -41.60 -7.19
C ILE A 212 -28.14 -40.82 -6.65
N ASP A 213 -28.28 -39.54 -6.99
CA ASP A 213 -29.41 -38.71 -6.58
C ASP A 213 -30.74 -39.27 -7.09
N GLN A 214 -30.78 -39.77 -8.33
CA GLN A 214 -31.98 -40.41 -8.89
C GLN A 214 -32.36 -41.68 -8.11
N LEU A 215 -31.38 -42.52 -7.74
CA LEU A 215 -31.62 -43.72 -6.95
C LEU A 215 -32.13 -43.38 -5.53
N ILE A 216 -31.58 -42.34 -4.91
CA ILE A 216 -32.02 -41.84 -3.61
C ILE A 216 -33.44 -41.28 -3.70
N ASN A 217 -33.74 -40.46 -4.72
CA ASN A 217 -35.07 -39.89 -4.94
C ASN A 217 -36.14 -40.98 -5.20
N ALA A 218 -35.78 -42.06 -5.90
CA ALA A 218 -36.67 -43.21 -6.08
C ALA A 218 -36.96 -43.94 -4.76
N THR A 219 -36.10 -43.77 -3.75
CA THR A 219 -36.20 -44.40 -2.43
C THR A 219 -36.87 -43.49 -1.38
N LEU A 220 -36.81 -42.17 -1.56
CA LEU A 220 -37.41 -41.18 -0.69
C LEU A 220 -38.93 -41.09 -0.89
N SER A 221 -39.67 -40.98 0.22
CA SER A 221 -41.13 -40.79 0.19
C SER A 221 -41.55 -39.32 0.24
N THR A 222 -40.59 -38.42 0.49
CA THR A 222 -40.80 -36.97 0.62
C THR A 222 -40.12 -36.23 -0.52
N PRO A 223 -40.77 -35.22 -1.13
CA PRO A 223 -40.15 -34.38 -2.14
C PRO A 223 -38.94 -33.65 -1.54
N SER A 224 -37.80 -33.72 -2.22
CA SER A 224 -36.56 -33.06 -1.82
C SER A 224 -35.89 -32.46 -3.06
N THR A 225 -35.13 -31.39 -2.87
CA THR A 225 -34.41 -30.69 -3.95
C THR A 225 -33.51 -31.67 -4.70
N SER A 226 -33.62 -31.81 -6.02
CA SER A 226 -32.75 -32.71 -6.78
C SER A 226 -31.32 -32.16 -6.86
N ALA A 227 -30.32 -33.05 -6.95
CA ALA A 227 -28.94 -32.64 -7.17
C ALA A 227 -28.80 -31.89 -8.50
N LEU A 228 -29.58 -32.27 -9.52
CA LEU A 228 -29.64 -31.59 -10.80
C LEU A 228 -30.15 -30.14 -10.67
N GLU A 229 -31.26 -29.92 -9.95
CA GLU A 229 -31.78 -28.56 -9.70
C GLU A 229 -30.76 -27.70 -8.93
N ALA A 230 -30.09 -28.27 -7.93
CA ALA A 230 -29.07 -27.56 -7.15
C ALA A 230 -27.81 -27.25 -7.98
N ILE A 231 -27.39 -28.15 -8.87
CA ILE A 231 -26.32 -27.89 -9.85
C ILE A 231 -26.73 -26.75 -10.77
N CYS A 232 -27.94 -26.78 -11.35
CA CYS A 232 -28.43 -25.72 -12.23
C CYS A 232 -28.49 -24.36 -11.51
N GLU A 233 -28.96 -24.32 -10.26
CA GLU A 233 -28.99 -23.09 -9.45
C GLU A 233 -27.57 -22.57 -9.18
N VAL A 234 -26.62 -23.46 -8.88
CA VAL A 234 -25.21 -23.08 -8.70
C VAL A 234 -24.56 -22.67 -10.02
N GLU A 235 -24.90 -23.28 -11.14
CA GLU A 235 -24.46 -22.84 -12.47
C GLU A 235 -24.95 -21.43 -12.81
N GLU A 236 -26.21 -21.13 -12.52
CA GLU A 236 -26.76 -19.78 -12.67
C GLU A 236 -26.06 -18.77 -11.75
N LYS A 237 -25.79 -19.14 -10.49
CA LYS A 237 -25.01 -18.31 -9.55
C LYS A 237 -23.54 -18.19 -9.95
N LEU A 238 -22.94 -19.16 -10.62
CA LEU A 238 -21.58 -19.06 -11.15
C LEU A 238 -21.52 -18.14 -12.39
N ARG A 239 -22.64 -18.00 -13.12
CA ARG A 239 -22.79 -17.02 -14.21
C ARG A 239 -23.02 -15.59 -13.69
N SER A 240 -23.40 -15.41 -12.43
CA SER A 240 -23.55 -14.10 -11.78
C SER A 240 -22.72 -14.01 -10.48
N PRO A 241 -21.56 -13.32 -10.49
CA PRO A 241 -20.66 -13.29 -9.34
C PRO A 241 -21.29 -12.68 -8.06
N GLU A 242 -22.45 -12.04 -8.18
CA GLU A 242 -23.26 -11.45 -7.10
C GLU A 242 -23.76 -12.49 -6.08
N HIS A 243 -23.88 -13.76 -6.46
CA HIS A 243 -24.50 -14.80 -5.64
C HIS A 243 -23.55 -15.93 -5.24
N LEU A 244 -22.25 -15.73 -5.45
CA LEU A 244 -21.22 -16.70 -5.07
C LEU A 244 -21.07 -16.77 -3.55
N PRO A 245 -21.22 -17.96 -2.94
CA PRO A 245 -20.81 -18.20 -1.56
C PRO A 245 -19.36 -17.77 -1.31
N LEU A 246 -19.10 -17.07 -0.20
CA LEU A 246 -17.76 -16.61 0.20
C LEU A 246 -16.73 -17.75 0.27
N SER A 247 -17.16 -18.97 0.60
CA SER A 247 -16.32 -20.17 0.62
C SER A 247 -15.76 -20.52 -0.78
N TYR A 248 -16.55 -20.31 -1.84
CA TYR A 248 -16.10 -20.51 -3.20
C TYR A 248 -15.21 -19.37 -3.68
N ILE A 249 -15.51 -18.12 -3.28
CA ILE A 249 -14.66 -16.95 -3.56
C ILE A 249 -13.26 -17.13 -2.96
N ALA A 250 -13.14 -17.61 -1.71
CA ALA A 250 -11.85 -17.85 -1.06
C ALA A 250 -11.02 -18.96 -1.76
N SER A 251 -11.68 -19.99 -2.29
CA SER A 251 -10.99 -21.03 -3.08
C SER A 251 -10.55 -20.52 -4.46
N PHE A 252 -11.34 -19.60 -5.03
CA PHE A 252 -11.07 -18.94 -6.30
C PHE A 252 -9.95 -17.90 -6.20
N GLU A 253 -9.85 -17.18 -5.08
CA GLU A 253 -8.75 -16.25 -4.77
C GLU A 253 -7.39 -16.95 -4.84
N LYS A 254 -7.28 -18.16 -4.25
CA LYS A 254 -6.06 -18.98 -4.37
C LYS A 254 -5.71 -19.37 -5.81
N LEU A 255 -6.71 -19.57 -6.67
CA LEU A 255 -6.53 -19.92 -8.08
C LEU A 255 -6.18 -18.70 -8.95
N THR A 256 -6.71 -17.53 -8.61
CA THR A 256 -6.49 -16.28 -9.36
C THR A 256 -5.35 -15.44 -8.83
N ASP A 257 -4.71 -15.86 -7.74
CA ASP A 257 -3.59 -15.14 -7.13
C ASP A 257 -2.38 -14.97 -8.07
N GLU A 258 -2.18 -15.87 -9.04
CA GLU A 258 -1.19 -15.71 -10.11
C GLU A 258 -1.66 -14.78 -11.24
N TRP A 259 -2.97 -14.63 -11.41
CA TRP A 259 -3.63 -13.82 -12.44
C TRP A 259 -3.76 -12.36 -12.03
N VAL A 260 -4.13 -12.09 -10.78
CA VAL A 260 -4.09 -10.73 -10.22
C VAL A 260 -2.65 -10.20 -10.24
N LYS A 261 -1.65 -11.07 -10.44
CA LYS A 261 -0.24 -10.73 -10.63
C LYS A 261 0.19 -10.66 -12.11
N THR A 262 -0.68 -10.94 -13.09
CA THR A 262 -0.41 -10.84 -14.55
C THR A 262 -1.49 -10.10 -15.34
N CYS A 263 -1.13 -9.44 -16.44
CA CYS A 263 -2.06 -8.72 -17.30
C CYS A 263 -1.83 -9.06 -18.79
N PRO A 264 -2.92 -9.18 -19.56
CA PRO A 264 -2.90 -9.43 -21.00
C PRO A 264 -2.39 -8.21 -21.77
N VAL A 265 -1.39 -8.41 -22.63
CA VAL A 265 -0.89 -7.40 -23.55
C VAL A 265 -0.89 -7.97 -24.97
N VAL A 266 -1.58 -7.29 -25.89
CA VAL A 266 -1.55 -7.62 -27.32
C VAL A 266 -0.39 -6.85 -27.96
N ARG A 267 0.61 -7.55 -28.52
CA ARG A 267 1.70 -6.95 -29.30
C ARG A 267 1.82 -7.63 -30.65
N ARG A 268 1.77 -6.86 -31.74
CA ARG A 268 1.93 -7.37 -33.12
C ARG A 268 0.98 -8.56 -33.43
N GLY A 269 -0.27 -8.48 -32.98
CA GLY A 269 -1.26 -9.54 -33.20
C GLY A 269 -1.12 -10.78 -32.31
N THR A 270 -0.13 -10.86 -31.41
CA THR A 270 0.01 -11.96 -30.43
C THR A 270 -0.37 -11.50 -29.03
N LEU A 271 -1.20 -12.30 -28.34
CA LEU A 271 -1.59 -12.08 -26.94
C LEU A 271 -0.52 -12.65 -25.99
N LYS A 272 0.04 -11.79 -25.12
CA LYS A 272 1.07 -12.14 -24.14
C LYS A 272 0.62 -11.81 -22.71
N LEU A 273 0.71 -12.76 -21.79
CA LEU A 273 0.56 -12.51 -20.34
C LEU A 273 1.89 -12.04 -19.73
N LEU A 274 1.90 -10.83 -19.17
CA LEU A 274 3.04 -10.25 -18.46
C LEU A 274 2.64 -10.05 -17.00
N LYS A 275 3.54 -10.25 -16.02
CA LYS A 275 3.24 -9.84 -14.63
C LYS A 275 2.85 -8.34 -14.58
N TRP A 276 1.92 -7.90 -13.73
CA TRP A 276 1.59 -6.46 -13.59
C TRP A 276 2.86 -5.63 -13.32
N ASN A 277 3.77 -6.17 -12.52
CA ASN A 277 5.10 -5.62 -12.24
C ASN A 277 6.09 -5.64 -13.42
N SER A 278 5.73 -6.24 -14.55
CA SER A 278 6.46 -6.24 -15.83
C SER A 278 5.74 -5.48 -16.95
N ILE A 279 4.51 -5.01 -16.72
CA ILE A 279 3.84 -4.01 -17.56
C ILE A 279 4.24 -2.60 -17.15
N LYS A 280 4.50 -2.39 -15.85
CA LYS A 280 5.47 -1.38 -15.45
C LYS A 280 6.74 -1.72 -16.23
N GLN A 281 7.09 -0.92 -17.24
CA GLN A 281 8.41 -0.96 -17.85
C GLN A 281 9.40 -0.66 -16.74
N LYS A 282 9.73 -1.67 -15.92
CA LYS A 282 10.91 -1.59 -15.08
C LYS A 282 12.00 -1.27 -16.07
N ILE A 283 12.60 -0.09 -15.89
CA ILE A 283 13.78 0.35 -16.62
C ILE A 283 14.63 -0.89 -16.75
N LYS A 284 14.89 -1.28 -18.00
CA LYS A 284 15.58 -2.52 -18.34
C LYS A 284 16.86 -2.49 -17.51
N VAL A 285 16.88 -3.25 -16.40
CA VAL A 285 18.06 -3.34 -15.55
C VAL A 285 19.09 -3.94 -16.47
N VAL A 286 20.11 -3.16 -16.81
CA VAL A 286 21.26 -3.69 -17.55
C VAL A 286 21.76 -4.83 -16.67
N ASP A 287 21.82 -6.05 -17.21
CA ASP A 287 22.17 -7.29 -16.50
C ASP A 287 23.62 -7.26 -16.00
N LEU A 288 23.94 -6.37 -15.06
CA LEU A 288 25.21 -6.30 -14.35
C LEU A 288 24.95 -5.72 -12.95
N LYS A 289 24.85 -6.63 -11.97
CA LYS A 289 24.97 -6.45 -10.51
C LYS A 289 23.73 -5.97 -9.74
N LYS A 290 23.59 -6.54 -8.53
CA LYS A 290 22.56 -6.21 -7.54
C LYS A 290 22.73 -4.74 -7.11
N LEU A 291 21.87 -3.84 -7.59
CA LEU A 291 21.78 -2.42 -7.16
C LEU A 291 21.41 -2.23 -5.65
N LYS A 292 21.19 -3.33 -4.91
CA LYS A 292 20.77 -3.29 -3.51
C LYS A 292 21.93 -2.81 -2.63
N GLY A 293 21.91 -1.53 -2.28
CA GLY A 293 22.90 -0.89 -1.39
C GLY A 293 23.69 0.24 -2.05
N GLU A 294 23.51 0.47 -3.36
CA GLU A 294 24.16 1.59 -4.04
C GLU A 294 23.57 2.93 -3.61
N CYS A 295 24.34 4.00 -3.72
CA CYS A 295 24.00 5.34 -3.27
C CYS A 295 24.19 6.32 -4.42
N LEU A 296 23.45 7.43 -4.42
CA LEU A 296 23.61 8.48 -5.41
C LEU A 296 25.01 9.11 -5.21
N PRO A 297 25.89 9.08 -6.23
CA PRO A 297 27.24 9.62 -6.11
C PRO A 297 27.22 11.14 -6.28
N ILE A 298 26.65 11.83 -5.31
CA ILE A 298 26.51 13.30 -5.25
C ILE A 298 27.61 13.97 -4.40
N GLN A 299 28.24 13.21 -3.50
CA GLN A 299 29.27 13.71 -2.58
C GLN A 299 30.64 13.84 -3.27
N LEU A 300 31.34 14.93 -2.99
CA LEU A 300 32.71 15.12 -3.45
C LEU A 300 33.68 14.22 -2.67
N GLU A 301 34.17 13.16 -3.32
CA GLU A 301 35.28 12.35 -2.81
C GLU A 301 36.61 13.07 -3.04
N ILE A 302 37.10 13.82 -2.03
CA ILE A 302 38.28 14.69 -2.15
C ILE A 302 39.48 13.99 -2.81
N ILE A 303 39.84 12.79 -2.34
CA ILE A 303 41.00 12.05 -2.86
C ILE A 303 40.83 11.72 -4.35
N LYS A 304 39.66 11.22 -4.75
CA LYS A 304 39.39 10.79 -6.13
C LYS A 304 39.27 11.97 -7.08
N HIS A 305 38.60 13.04 -6.65
CA HIS A 305 38.32 14.19 -7.51
C HIS A 305 39.50 15.16 -7.59
N ARG A 306 40.42 15.16 -6.62
CA ARG A 306 41.68 15.93 -6.67
C ARG A 306 42.48 15.64 -7.94
N ASP A 307 42.68 14.36 -8.26
CA ASP A 307 43.44 13.94 -9.45
C ASP A 307 42.75 14.38 -10.75
N ILE A 308 41.42 14.30 -10.78
CA ILE A 308 40.60 14.75 -11.92
C ILE A 308 40.76 16.26 -12.11
N LEU A 309 40.66 17.04 -11.03
CA LEU A 309 40.78 18.49 -11.05
C LEU A 309 42.17 18.93 -11.50
N SER A 310 43.23 18.37 -10.90
CA SER A 310 44.61 18.69 -11.27
C SER A 310 44.86 18.39 -12.76
N LYS A 311 44.46 17.20 -13.22
CA LYS A 311 44.66 16.80 -14.61
C LYS A 311 43.87 17.65 -15.61
N ARG A 312 42.61 17.96 -15.30
CA ARG A 312 41.72 18.69 -16.22
C ARG A 312 42.06 20.18 -16.30
N LEU A 313 42.40 20.79 -15.16
CA LEU A 313 42.71 22.21 -15.07
C LEU A 313 44.19 22.51 -15.38
N GLY A 314 45.06 21.49 -15.34
CA GLY A 314 46.50 21.67 -15.49
C GLY A 314 47.14 22.42 -14.32
N TRP A 315 46.45 22.43 -13.17
CA TRP A 315 46.84 23.16 -11.97
C TRP A 315 47.76 22.32 -11.09
N ASN A 316 48.64 23.00 -10.38
CA ASN A 316 49.53 22.38 -9.41
C ASN A 316 48.75 21.98 -8.13
N GLU A 317 49.39 21.19 -7.26
CA GLU A 317 48.74 20.69 -6.04
C GLU A 317 48.24 21.81 -5.12
N THR A 318 48.98 22.91 -5.01
CA THR A 318 48.63 24.04 -4.14
C THR A 318 47.39 24.79 -4.65
N GLU A 319 47.26 24.96 -5.96
CA GLU A 319 46.08 25.57 -6.58
C GLU A 319 44.82 24.71 -6.40
N VAL A 320 44.96 23.39 -6.53
CA VAL A 320 43.85 22.45 -6.30
C VAL A 320 43.46 22.39 -4.83
N ASP A 321 44.44 22.44 -3.91
CA ASP A 321 44.15 22.49 -2.47
C ASP A 321 43.41 23.77 -2.08
N LEU A 322 43.79 24.92 -2.64
CA LEU A 322 43.09 26.18 -2.43
C LEU A 322 41.65 26.12 -2.95
N LEU A 323 41.44 25.56 -4.14
CA LEU A 323 40.10 25.33 -4.69
C LEU A 323 39.25 24.45 -3.77
N LEU A 324 39.78 23.32 -3.33
CA LEU A 324 39.07 22.39 -2.46
C LEU A 324 38.72 23.03 -1.11
N GLN A 325 39.59 23.90 -0.59
CA GLN A 325 39.28 24.67 0.62
C GLN A 325 38.11 25.62 0.40
N GLN A 326 38.09 26.37 -0.71
CA GLN A 326 36.97 27.25 -1.07
C GLN A 326 35.66 26.48 -1.25
N VAL A 327 35.72 25.28 -1.81
CA VAL A 327 34.55 24.38 -1.96
C VAL A 327 34.03 23.91 -0.61
N LEU A 328 34.91 23.63 0.35
CA LEU A 328 34.53 23.29 1.73
C LEU A 328 33.89 24.49 2.44
N GLU A 329 34.44 25.69 2.27
CA GLU A 329 33.87 26.93 2.82
C GLU A 329 32.48 27.22 2.23
N LEU A 330 32.29 27.00 0.93
CA LEU A 330 30.98 27.12 0.28
C LEU A 330 29.96 26.12 0.83
N ALA A 331 30.36 24.86 1.04
CA ALA A 331 29.49 23.84 1.63
C ALA A 331 29.06 24.19 3.06
N GLN A 332 29.99 24.73 3.87
CA GLN A 332 29.70 25.22 5.22
C GLN A 332 28.70 26.37 5.18
N LYS A 333 28.95 27.38 4.34
CA LYS A 333 28.07 28.54 4.18
C LYS A 333 26.64 28.13 3.77
N LYS A 334 26.51 27.20 2.81
CA LYS A 334 25.20 26.70 2.36
C LYS A 334 24.45 25.92 3.44
N GLU A 335 25.16 25.23 4.34
CA GLU A 335 24.54 24.57 5.49
C GLU A 335 24.02 25.60 6.52
N GLU A 336 24.79 26.65 6.79
CA GLU A 336 24.41 27.74 7.70
C GLU A 336 23.22 28.57 7.20
N GLU A 337 23.14 28.81 5.89
CA GLU A 337 22.06 29.54 5.25
C GLU A 337 20.76 28.72 5.11
N SER A 338 20.82 27.40 5.33
CA SER A 338 19.66 26.52 5.19
C SER A 338 18.74 26.59 6.42
N PRO A 339 17.43 26.87 6.25
CA PRO A 339 16.52 26.97 7.38
C PRO A 339 16.44 25.62 8.12
N HIS A 340 16.80 25.62 9.41
CA HIS A 340 16.87 24.44 10.29
C HIS A 340 15.56 23.63 10.42
N THR A 341 14.47 24.07 9.79
CA THR A 341 13.15 23.43 9.80
C THR A 341 13.03 22.25 8.83
N HIS A 342 13.94 22.08 7.86
CA HIS A 342 13.84 21.02 6.85
C HIS A 342 15.09 20.12 6.87
N SER A 343 15.17 19.20 7.85
CA SER A 343 16.27 18.24 8.05
C SER A 343 16.57 17.30 6.86
N TRP A 344 15.85 17.44 5.76
CA TRP A 344 15.90 16.60 4.56
C TRP A 344 16.77 17.27 3.48
N PHE A 345 17.10 18.56 3.68
CA PHE A 345 18.00 19.37 2.88
C PHE A 345 19.40 19.52 3.50
N SER A 346 19.60 19.10 4.75
CA SER A 346 20.90 19.20 5.44
C SER A 346 21.94 18.29 4.80
N ARG A 347 23.15 18.80 4.62
CA ARG A 347 24.28 18.07 4.04
C ARG A 347 24.80 17.03 5.04
N PRO A 348 25.28 15.87 4.58
CA PRO A 348 25.90 14.89 5.46
C PRO A 348 27.20 15.46 6.03
N VAL A 349 27.40 15.33 7.34
CA VAL A 349 28.65 15.72 8.01
C VAL A 349 29.67 14.57 7.90
N GLY A 350 30.92 14.92 7.62
CA GLY A 350 32.03 13.97 7.52
C GLY A 350 33.33 14.55 8.07
N LYS A 351 34.30 13.66 8.35
CA LYS A 351 35.63 14.05 8.83
C LYS A 351 36.51 14.41 7.62
N VAL A 352 36.89 15.67 7.49
CA VAL A 352 37.77 16.21 6.45
C VAL A 352 38.95 16.87 7.14
N MET A 353 40.18 16.49 6.78
CA MET A 353 41.41 17.05 7.38
C MET A 353 41.38 17.11 8.92
N GLN A 354 40.86 16.05 9.56
CA GLN A 354 40.69 15.89 11.01
C GLN A 354 39.53 16.66 11.67
N GLU A 355 38.82 17.52 10.94
CA GLU A 355 37.66 18.26 11.47
C GLU A 355 36.33 17.74 10.92
N TYR A 356 35.25 17.90 11.68
CA TYR A 356 33.91 17.54 11.25
C TYR A 356 33.25 18.73 10.57
N ARG A 357 32.98 18.60 9.27
CA ARG A 357 32.36 19.65 8.46
C ARG A 357 31.33 19.05 7.49
N PRO A 358 30.35 19.84 7.00
CA PRO A 358 29.43 19.42 5.94
C PRO A 358 30.21 18.99 4.70
N LEU A 359 29.86 17.83 4.13
CA LEU A 359 30.52 17.34 2.94
C LEU A 359 30.02 18.13 1.71
N PRO A 360 30.94 18.61 0.85
CA PRO A 360 30.56 19.30 -0.38
C PRO A 360 29.91 18.34 -1.37
N TRP A 361 28.99 18.87 -2.15
CA TRP A 361 28.46 18.23 -3.34
C TRP A 361 29.44 18.43 -4.49
N ILE A 362 29.43 17.52 -5.47
CA ILE A 362 30.31 17.64 -6.63
C ILE A 362 30.03 18.95 -7.40
N SER A 363 28.76 19.40 -7.45
CA SER A 363 28.36 20.65 -8.09
C SER A 363 28.94 21.91 -7.42
N ASP A 364 29.32 21.87 -6.14
CA ASP A 364 29.93 23.02 -5.47
C ASP A 364 31.31 23.37 -6.06
N VAL A 365 32.02 22.39 -6.63
CA VAL A 365 33.30 22.62 -7.33
C VAL A 365 33.12 23.55 -8.52
N GLU A 366 32.04 23.36 -9.26
CA GLU A 366 31.73 24.18 -10.43
C GLU A 366 31.41 25.62 -10.03
N GLU A 367 30.59 25.82 -9.01
CA GLU A 367 30.19 27.16 -8.54
C GLU A 367 31.40 28.00 -8.10
N VAL A 368 32.38 27.38 -7.43
CA VAL A 368 33.63 28.04 -7.06
C VAL A 368 34.48 28.38 -8.31
N LEU A 369 34.54 27.48 -9.29
CA LEU A 369 35.31 27.70 -10.53
C LEU A 369 34.67 28.75 -11.44
N GLU A 370 33.34 28.82 -11.49
CA GLU A 370 32.60 29.87 -12.20
C GLU A 370 32.89 31.25 -11.59
N THR A 371 32.90 31.33 -10.25
CA THR A 371 33.28 32.56 -9.52
C THR A 371 34.74 32.96 -9.81
N SER A 372 35.60 31.98 -10.08
CA SER A 372 37.02 32.16 -10.38
C SER A 372 37.32 32.46 -11.87
N LYS A 373 36.28 32.66 -12.70
CA LYS A 373 36.38 33.01 -14.14
C LYS A 373 37.18 32.01 -14.99
N VAL A 374 37.10 30.73 -14.67
CA VAL A 374 37.66 29.67 -15.53
C VAL A 374 36.88 29.63 -16.86
N ALA A 375 37.58 29.37 -17.97
CA ALA A 375 36.97 29.33 -19.30
C ALA A 375 35.85 28.27 -19.40
N GLY A 376 34.72 28.64 -20.01
CA GLY A 376 33.52 27.79 -20.10
C GLY A 376 33.76 26.40 -20.70
N GLU A 377 34.59 26.28 -21.73
CA GLU A 377 34.89 24.98 -22.36
C GLU A 377 35.59 23.99 -21.42
N ASN A 378 36.37 24.49 -20.44
CA ASN A 378 37.01 23.65 -19.44
C ASN A 378 36.01 23.21 -18.35
N LEU A 379 35.05 24.07 -18.01
CA LEU A 379 33.98 23.77 -17.07
C LEU A 379 33.04 22.69 -17.63
N ASP A 380 32.64 22.81 -18.90
CA ASP A 380 31.82 21.83 -19.60
C ASP A 380 32.42 20.42 -19.52
N LYS A 381 33.69 20.29 -19.89
CA LYS A 381 34.42 19.02 -19.88
C LYS A 381 34.67 18.48 -18.46
N LEU A 382 34.77 19.37 -17.49
CA LEU A 382 34.94 19.00 -16.08
C LEU A 382 33.64 18.42 -15.51
N ARG A 383 32.46 18.96 -15.87
CA ARG A 383 31.15 18.42 -15.44
C ARG A 383 30.97 16.94 -15.81
N TYR A 384 31.44 16.54 -17.00
CA TYR A 384 31.44 15.13 -17.43
C TYR A 384 32.41 14.28 -16.61
N ASP A 385 33.64 14.74 -16.41
CA ASP A 385 34.65 13.97 -15.67
C ASP A 385 34.28 13.77 -14.20
N LEU A 386 33.67 14.80 -13.60
CA LEU A 386 33.17 14.76 -12.24
C LEU A 386 31.84 14.00 -12.14
N GLY A 387 31.16 13.75 -13.26
CA GLY A 387 29.87 13.06 -13.29
C GLY A 387 28.77 13.84 -12.57
N VAL A 388 28.68 15.16 -12.80
CA VAL A 388 27.70 16.03 -12.12
C VAL A 388 26.26 15.77 -12.58
N PHE A 389 26.10 15.40 -13.86
CA PHE A 389 24.80 15.19 -14.49
C PHE A 389 24.07 13.97 -13.94
N THR A 390 22.74 14.05 -13.95
CA THR A 390 21.90 12.89 -13.71
C THR A 390 21.97 11.93 -14.90
N GLU A 391 22.31 10.66 -14.64
CA GLU A 391 22.37 9.60 -15.65
C GLU A 391 21.23 8.60 -15.50
N GLU A 392 20.98 7.79 -16.53
CA GLU A 392 19.96 6.74 -16.47
C GLU A 392 20.23 5.73 -15.34
N TYR A 393 21.50 5.56 -14.96
CA TYR A 393 21.89 4.75 -13.81
C TYR A 393 21.39 5.32 -12.47
N ASP A 394 21.43 6.64 -12.30
CA ASP A 394 20.97 7.30 -11.08
C ASP A 394 19.45 7.10 -10.90
N TRP A 395 18.69 7.19 -11.99
CA TRP A 395 17.25 6.91 -11.99
C TRP A 395 16.93 5.46 -11.59
N GLN A 396 17.79 4.50 -11.95
CA GLN A 396 17.65 3.11 -11.51
C GLN A 396 17.90 2.94 -10.01
N ILE A 397 18.89 3.64 -9.45
CA ILE A 397 19.15 3.67 -8.00
C ILE A 397 17.92 4.21 -7.27
N VAL A 398 17.38 5.34 -7.72
CA VAL A 398 16.19 5.97 -7.12
C VAL A 398 14.98 5.05 -7.19
N ALA A 399 14.68 4.50 -8.36
CA ALA A 399 13.58 3.57 -8.56
C ALA A 399 13.70 2.35 -7.64
N ALA A 400 14.91 1.80 -7.49
CA ALA A 400 15.18 0.66 -6.63
C ALA A 400 15.04 0.99 -5.14
N LYS A 401 15.57 2.14 -4.68
CA LYS A 401 15.53 2.54 -3.26
C LYS A 401 14.12 2.84 -2.77
N PHE A 402 13.35 3.56 -3.57
CA PHE A 402 12.01 4.01 -3.19
C PHE A 402 10.89 3.14 -3.76
N LYS A 403 11.23 2.10 -4.53
CA LYS A 403 10.27 1.20 -5.20
C LYS A 403 9.29 1.94 -6.11
N LEU A 404 9.77 2.98 -6.79
CA LEU A 404 8.95 3.83 -7.66
C LEU A 404 8.56 3.09 -8.93
N ASP A 405 7.38 3.43 -9.46
CA ASP A 405 6.97 3.00 -10.79
C ASP A 405 7.34 3.99 -11.90
N VAL A 406 6.98 3.64 -13.13
CA VAL A 406 7.39 4.39 -14.33
C VAL A 406 6.78 5.78 -14.35
N ASP A 407 5.53 5.91 -13.92
CA ASP A 407 4.81 7.18 -13.94
C ASP A 407 5.32 8.09 -12.82
N GLU A 408 5.62 7.52 -11.65
CA GLU A 408 6.31 8.23 -10.57
C GLU A 408 7.72 8.67 -10.98
N ILE A 409 8.48 7.83 -11.67
CA ILE A 409 9.81 8.19 -12.19
C ILE A 409 9.71 9.26 -13.28
N ALA A 410 8.74 9.17 -14.19
CA ALA A 410 8.52 10.19 -15.22
C ALA A 410 8.14 11.54 -14.60
N SER A 411 7.26 11.52 -13.59
CA SER A 411 6.88 12.73 -12.84
C SER A 411 8.08 13.32 -12.11
N LEU A 412 8.92 12.47 -11.50
CA LEU A 412 10.14 12.90 -10.82
C LEU A 412 11.18 13.46 -11.81
N LYS A 413 11.38 12.81 -12.96
CA LYS A 413 12.23 13.31 -14.06
C LYS A 413 11.80 14.71 -14.48
N LYS A 414 10.50 14.92 -14.68
CA LYS A 414 9.96 16.24 -15.01
C LYS A 414 10.21 17.28 -13.92
N ALA A 415 9.96 16.94 -12.65
CA ALA A 415 10.24 17.85 -11.53
C ALA A 415 11.73 18.19 -11.41
N THR A 416 12.61 17.22 -11.67
CA THR A 416 14.06 17.42 -11.69
C THR A 416 14.51 18.31 -12.86
N GLU A 417 13.90 18.17 -14.04
CA GLU A 417 14.12 19.08 -15.18
C GLU A 417 13.63 20.50 -14.89
N GLU A 418 12.46 20.65 -14.26
CA GLU A 418 11.91 21.95 -13.84
C GLU A 418 12.85 22.66 -12.85
N LEU A 419 13.41 21.93 -11.87
CA LEU A 419 14.42 22.46 -10.95
C LEU A 419 15.72 22.84 -11.65
N ALA A 420 16.17 22.06 -12.63
CA ALA A 420 17.38 22.40 -13.39
C ALA A 420 17.20 23.73 -14.16
N ILE A 421 15.99 24.00 -14.66
CA ILE A 421 15.65 25.27 -15.31
C ILE A 421 15.61 26.39 -14.27
N GLU A 422 14.95 26.18 -13.12
CA GLU A 422 14.84 27.16 -12.03
C GLU A 422 16.22 27.55 -11.47
N ASN A 423 17.12 26.57 -11.33
CA ASN A 423 18.50 26.74 -10.89
C ASN A 423 19.42 27.30 -11.99
N ASN A 424 18.89 27.66 -13.17
CA ASN A 424 19.63 28.19 -14.32
C ASN A 424 20.85 27.32 -14.71
N ARG A 425 20.67 25.99 -14.74
CA ARG A 425 21.76 25.07 -15.11
C ARG A 425 22.25 25.35 -16.54
N PRO A 426 23.56 25.23 -16.78
CA PRO A 426 24.16 25.50 -18.09
C PRO A 426 23.65 24.51 -19.14
N LEU A 427 23.60 24.96 -20.40
CA LEU A 427 23.26 24.10 -21.53
C LEU A 427 24.37 23.07 -21.75
N ASP A 428 23.99 21.81 -21.90
CA ASP A 428 24.91 20.74 -22.32
C ASP A 428 25.45 21.09 -23.73
N PRO A 429 26.78 21.22 -23.90
CA PRO A 429 27.38 21.62 -25.18
C PRO A 429 27.22 20.57 -26.30
N PHE A 430 26.92 19.32 -25.97
CA PHE A 430 26.71 18.23 -26.93
C PHE A 430 25.24 18.10 -27.33
N THR A 431 24.31 18.26 -26.39
CA THR A 431 22.87 18.07 -26.64
C THR A 431 22.10 19.37 -26.86
N GLY A 432 22.65 20.51 -26.42
CA GLY A 432 21.99 21.82 -26.50
C GLY A 432 20.79 21.97 -25.55
N LEU A 433 20.63 21.06 -24.59
CA LEU A 433 19.52 21.04 -23.63
C LEU A 433 20.05 21.32 -22.22
N ILE A 434 19.19 21.86 -21.35
CA ILE A 434 19.49 21.98 -19.92
C ILE A 434 19.47 20.58 -19.33
N ARG A 435 20.62 20.11 -18.84
CA ARG A 435 20.71 18.82 -18.14
C ARG A 435 20.60 19.04 -16.65
N SER A 436 19.78 18.22 -16.00
CA SER A 436 19.69 18.18 -14.55
C SER A 436 20.96 17.64 -13.92
N TYR A 437 21.30 18.21 -12.77
CA TYR A 437 22.39 17.75 -11.93
C TYR A 437 21.87 16.77 -10.87
N LYS A 438 22.78 16.02 -10.24
CA LYS A 438 22.42 15.05 -9.18
C LYS A 438 21.82 15.71 -7.94
N ASP A 439 22.15 16.97 -7.67
CA ASP A 439 21.54 17.79 -6.64
C ASP A 439 20.09 18.19 -6.95
N ASP A 440 19.77 18.52 -8.21
CA ASP A 440 18.39 18.78 -8.64
C ASP A 440 17.52 17.52 -8.45
N LEU A 441 18.06 16.33 -8.73
CA LEU A 441 17.40 15.05 -8.43
C LEU A 441 17.20 14.85 -6.92
N PHE A 442 18.22 15.13 -6.12
CA PHE A 442 18.14 15.01 -4.66
C PHE A 442 17.06 15.95 -4.08
N GLN A 443 17.02 17.19 -4.56
CA GLN A 443 16.04 18.21 -4.18
C GLN A 443 14.61 17.82 -4.62
N ALA A 444 14.42 17.34 -5.85
CA ALA A 444 13.12 16.88 -6.34
C ALA A 444 12.53 15.78 -5.44
N ILE A 445 13.38 14.85 -4.97
CA ILE A 445 12.98 13.76 -4.08
C ILE A 445 12.56 14.33 -2.72
N ALA A 446 13.34 15.25 -2.16
CA ALA A 446 13.00 15.91 -0.90
C ALA A 446 11.67 16.67 -0.99
N ILE A 447 11.46 17.44 -2.07
CA ILE A 447 10.20 18.17 -2.34
C ILE A 447 9.01 17.22 -2.49
N SER A 448 9.22 16.03 -3.06
CA SER A 448 8.18 15.01 -3.18
C SER A 448 7.74 14.37 -1.85
N GLY A 449 8.29 14.82 -0.71
CA GLY A 449 7.98 14.29 0.62
C GLY A 449 8.65 12.94 0.90
N ARG A 450 9.70 12.57 0.16
CA ARG A 450 10.48 11.36 0.37
C ARG A 450 11.80 11.67 1.07
N ASP A 451 12.22 10.77 1.95
CA ASP A 451 13.49 10.88 2.67
C ASP A 451 14.68 10.67 1.72
N ALA A 452 15.17 11.78 1.14
CA ALA A 452 16.28 11.80 0.21
C ALA A 452 17.59 11.31 0.81
N THR A 453 17.76 11.38 2.14
CA THR A 453 18.98 10.92 2.84
C THR A 453 19.26 9.44 2.63
N LYS A 454 18.23 8.63 2.30
CA LYS A 454 18.39 7.21 1.93
C LYS A 454 19.27 7.00 0.71
N LEU A 455 19.39 7.99 -0.18
CA LEU A 455 20.27 7.93 -1.34
C LEU A 455 21.73 8.20 -0.99
N LEU A 456 22.01 8.80 0.16
CA LEU A 456 23.38 9.13 0.56
C LEU A 456 24.07 7.90 1.15
N LYS A 457 25.39 7.83 0.95
CA LYS A 457 26.23 6.85 1.62
C LYS A 457 26.21 7.15 3.12
N LYS A 458 25.84 6.16 3.93
CA LYS A 458 25.94 6.29 5.40
C LYS A 458 27.40 6.50 5.78
N THR A 459 27.73 7.70 6.23
CA THR A 459 29.00 8.00 6.88
C THR A 459 28.90 7.56 8.34
N THR A 460 29.46 6.39 8.65
CA THR A 460 29.58 5.97 10.05
C THR A 460 30.71 6.78 10.69
N ILE A 461 30.34 7.79 11.47
CA ILE A 461 31.30 8.57 12.25
C ILE A 461 31.83 7.66 13.36
N LYS A 462 33.13 7.37 13.31
CA LYS A 462 33.83 6.65 14.37
C LYS A 462 34.59 7.68 15.20
N TYR A 463 34.02 8.06 16.33
CA TYR A 463 34.70 8.91 17.31
C TYR A 463 35.77 8.11 18.05
N SER A 464 36.89 8.74 18.38
CA SER A 464 37.79 8.21 19.41
C SER A 464 37.14 8.36 20.80
N PRO A 465 37.53 7.55 21.80
CA PRO A 465 37.05 7.71 23.17
C PRO A 465 37.32 9.11 23.76
N GLU A 466 38.39 9.76 23.33
CA GLU A 466 38.75 11.13 23.75
C GLU A 466 37.82 12.16 23.09
N GLU A 467 37.57 12.04 21.79
CA GLU A 467 36.63 12.90 21.05
C GLU A 467 35.21 12.81 21.62
N VAL A 468 34.75 11.62 22.01
CA VAL A 468 33.43 11.46 22.67
C VAL A 468 33.42 12.17 24.02
N ARG A 469 34.50 12.08 24.79
CA ARG A 469 34.58 12.71 26.12
C ARG A 469 34.55 14.24 26.01
N GLU A 470 35.33 14.82 25.10
CA GLU A 470 35.34 16.27 24.86
C GLU A 470 33.97 16.76 24.40
N LEU A 471 33.34 16.08 23.45
CA LEU A 471 32.02 16.46 22.92
C LEU A 471 30.93 16.39 24.01
N VAL A 472 30.99 15.37 24.88
CA VAL A 472 30.08 15.23 26.02
C VAL A 472 30.33 16.32 27.05
N GLU A 473 31.60 16.65 27.37
CA GLU A 473 31.95 17.72 28.30
C GLU A 473 31.50 19.09 27.80
N GLU A 474 31.70 19.40 26.51
CA GLU A 474 31.25 20.64 25.88
C GLU A 474 29.71 20.75 25.92
N LYS A 475 28.99 19.72 25.41
CA LYS A 475 27.53 19.73 25.38
C LYS A 475 26.90 19.75 26.77
N THR A 476 27.49 19.03 27.73
CA THR A 476 27.01 19.08 29.13
C THR A 476 27.34 20.40 29.81
N GLY A 477 28.42 21.09 29.40
CA GLY A 477 28.75 22.44 29.84
C GLY A 477 27.71 23.47 29.38
N GLU A 478 27.38 23.47 28.08
CA GLU A 478 26.35 24.35 27.51
C GLU A 478 24.97 24.13 28.17
N LEU A 479 24.56 22.87 28.32
CA LEU A 479 23.30 22.51 28.97
C LEU A 479 23.24 22.93 30.44
N LYS A 480 24.36 22.81 31.18
CA LYS A 480 24.43 23.29 32.57
C LYS A 480 24.28 24.80 32.65
N GLN A 481 24.94 25.56 31.77
CA GLN A 481 24.81 27.02 31.73
C GLN A 481 23.37 27.45 31.38
N GLN A 482 22.73 26.78 30.41
CA GLN A 482 21.33 27.05 30.07
C GLN A 482 20.39 26.73 31.24
N LEU A 483 20.60 25.60 31.93
CA LEU A 483 19.81 25.23 33.10
C LEU A 483 19.97 26.24 34.24
N GLU A 484 21.19 26.72 34.50
CA GLU A 484 21.46 27.76 35.50
C GLU A 484 20.78 29.08 35.15
N MET A 485 20.84 29.52 33.88
CA MET A 485 20.13 30.73 33.44
C MET A 485 18.61 30.58 33.55
N GLU A 486 18.05 29.41 33.21
CA GLU A 486 16.61 29.17 33.32
C GLU A 486 16.17 29.11 34.80
N GLN A 487 16.97 28.49 35.68
CA GLN A 487 16.72 28.49 37.12
C GLN A 487 16.72 29.92 37.69
N GLN A 488 17.73 30.73 37.36
CA GLN A 488 17.78 32.14 37.77
C GLN A 488 16.59 32.93 37.23
N SER A 489 16.17 32.69 35.99
CA SER A 489 14.99 33.33 35.42
C SER A 489 13.70 32.90 36.13
N ARG A 490 13.58 31.63 36.54
CA ARG A 490 12.42 31.15 37.29
C ARG A 490 12.35 31.76 38.69
N GLU A 491 13.47 31.84 39.39
CA GLU A 491 13.55 32.50 40.72
C GLU A 491 13.17 33.99 40.63
N GLN A 492 13.60 34.69 39.58
CA GLN A 492 13.20 36.07 39.31
C GLN A 492 11.70 36.21 39.00
N LEU A 493 11.12 35.26 38.27
CA LEU A 493 9.69 35.26 38.00
C LEU A 493 8.86 34.94 39.25
N GLU A 494 9.27 33.98 40.07
CA GLU A 494 8.61 33.64 41.34
C GLU A 494 8.63 34.82 42.31
N THR A 495 9.78 35.48 42.48
CA THR A 495 9.88 36.69 43.30
C THR A 495 8.99 37.82 42.78
N LYS A 496 8.90 37.99 41.45
CA LYS A 496 8.01 38.98 40.84
C LYS A 496 6.53 38.64 41.06
N ILE A 497 6.14 37.37 40.91
CA ILE A 497 4.77 36.89 41.17
C ILE A 497 4.40 37.16 42.63
N LEU A 498 5.24 36.76 43.59
CA LEU A 498 5.01 37.01 45.01
C LEU A 498 4.83 38.50 45.31
N SER A 499 5.66 39.36 44.71
CA SER A 499 5.54 40.81 44.88
C SER A 499 4.24 41.39 44.30
N LEU A 500 3.75 40.83 43.18
CA LEU A 500 2.51 41.25 42.55
C LEU A 500 1.29 40.77 43.33
N GLU A 501 1.31 39.53 43.84
CA GLU A 501 0.27 39.00 44.72
C GLU A 501 0.14 39.82 46.00
N GLU A 502 1.27 40.25 46.58
CA GLU A 502 1.27 41.10 47.77
C GLU A 502 0.68 42.49 47.47
N ARG A 503 1.06 43.11 46.34
CA ARG A 503 0.46 44.38 45.89
C ARG A 503 -1.04 44.24 45.65
N PHE A 504 -1.46 43.18 44.98
CA PHE A 504 -2.87 42.93 44.70
C PHE A 504 -3.69 42.75 45.99
N LYS A 505 -3.16 42.02 46.98
CA LYS A 505 -3.78 41.91 48.30
C LYS A 505 -3.89 43.27 49.01
N GLN A 506 -2.84 44.10 48.95
CA GLN A 506 -2.87 45.44 49.54
C GLN A 506 -3.90 46.36 48.87
N GLU A 507 -4.04 46.27 47.55
CA GLU A 507 -4.99 47.07 46.78
C GLU A 507 -6.44 46.64 47.04
N LEU A 508 -6.69 45.33 47.11
CA LEU A 508 -7.99 44.77 47.45
C LEU A 508 -8.43 45.13 48.88
N GLU A 509 -7.50 45.18 49.83
CA GLU A 509 -7.77 45.65 51.20
C GLU A 509 -8.04 47.17 51.24
N ARG A 510 -7.33 47.97 50.43
CA ARG A 510 -7.62 49.41 50.30
C ARG A 510 -9.02 49.65 49.74
N GLU A 511 -9.40 48.97 48.66
CA GLU A 511 -10.75 49.08 48.10
C GLU A 511 -11.82 48.66 49.11
N ARG A 512 -11.56 47.62 49.90
CA ARG A 512 -12.49 47.17 50.95
C ARG A 512 -12.68 48.25 52.02
N ILE A 513 -11.59 48.86 52.48
CA ILE A 513 -11.63 49.96 53.45
C ILE A 513 -12.36 51.18 52.87
N GLU A 514 -12.14 51.52 51.60
CA GLU A 514 -12.83 52.63 50.93
C GLU A 514 -14.32 52.37 50.77
N ARG A 515 -14.73 51.16 50.36
CA ARG A 515 -16.14 50.77 50.31
C ARG A 515 -16.81 50.85 51.67
N GLN A 516 -16.16 50.36 52.73
CA GLN A 516 -16.69 50.48 54.08
C GLN A 516 -16.85 51.94 54.52
N LYS A 517 -15.91 52.83 54.18
CA LYS A 517 -16.04 54.27 54.45
C LYS A 517 -17.20 54.91 53.67
N LEU A 518 -17.36 54.56 52.40
CA LEU A 518 -18.47 55.02 51.56
C LEU A 518 -19.83 54.55 52.10
N GLU A 519 -19.94 53.28 52.49
CA GLU A 519 -21.15 52.73 53.12
C GLU A 519 -21.49 53.44 54.43
N GLN A 520 -20.50 53.68 55.30
CA GLN A 520 -20.69 54.44 56.55
C GLN A 520 -21.15 55.88 56.28
N MET A 521 -20.57 56.54 55.28
CA MET A 521 -20.96 57.90 54.88
C MET A 521 -22.38 57.92 54.32
N MET A 522 -22.75 56.93 53.52
CA MET A 522 -24.09 56.80 52.95
C MET A 522 -25.13 56.52 54.05
N GLN A 523 -24.80 55.69 55.05
CA GLN A 523 -25.63 55.48 56.23
C GLN A 523 -25.80 56.77 57.05
N GLN A 524 -24.76 57.59 57.21
CA GLN A 524 -24.87 58.91 57.84
C GLN A 524 -25.78 59.86 57.06
N ILE A 525 -25.67 59.90 55.73
CA ILE A 525 -26.53 60.73 54.87
C ILE A 525 -28.00 60.30 54.99
N LEU A 526 -28.27 58.99 54.91
CA LEU A 526 -29.62 58.46 55.08
C LEU A 526 -30.18 58.76 56.47
N ALA A 527 -29.38 58.63 57.53
CA ALA A 527 -29.78 59.01 58.88
C ALA A 527 -30.10 60.52 59.00
N GLN A 528 -29.33 61.40 58.35
CA GLN A 528 -29.62 62.84 58.29
C GLN A 528 -30.87 63.18 57.46
N GLN A 529 -31.16 62.41 56.40
CA GLN A 529 -32.39 62.55 55.62
C GLN A 529 -33.63 62.15 56.43
N VAL A 530 -33.56 61.07 57.21
CA VAL A 530 -34.66 60.67 58.12
C VAL A 530 -34.90 61.74 59.20
N ILE A 531 -33.86 62.42 59.67
CA ILE A 531 -34.00 63.53 60.62
C ILE A 531 -34.57 64.80 59.96
N SER A 532 -34.26 65.07 58.68
CA SER A 532 -34.75 66.26 57.96
C SER A 532 -36.16 66.11 57.36
N VAL A 533 -36.63 64.89 57.07
CA VAL A 533 -38.03 64.60 56.71
C VAL A 533 -38.98 64.77 57.90
N ASN A 534 -38.48 64.67 59.13
CA ASN A 534 -39.27 64.88 60.35
C ASN A 534 -39.44 66.36 60.75
N ASN A 535 -38.80 67.30 60.04
CA ASN A 535 -38.85 68.74 60.34
C ASN A 535 -39.58 69.60 59.29
N ASN A 536 -40.08 69.03 58.19
CA ASN A 536 -40.95 69.72 57.25
C ASN A 536 -42.23 68.90 57.05
N GLY A 537 -43.22 69.19 57.89
CA GLY A 537 -44.51 68.51 57.88
C GLY A 537 -45.30 68.77 56.61
N HIS A 538 -45.66 67.69 55.91
CA HIS A 538 -46.94 67.56 55.21
C HIS A 538 -47.35 66.07 55.16
N GLN A 539 -48.37 65.78 55.96
CA GLN A 539 -49.32 64.65 56.01
C GLN A 539 -48.89 63.20 55.70
N PRO A 540 -49.21 62.25 56.62
CA PRO A 540 -49.10 60.82 56.36
C PRO A 540 -50.35 60.34 55.60
N VAL A 541 -50.16 59.71 54.44
CA VAL A 541 -51.17 58.80 53.87
C VAL A 541 -50.80 57.39 54.31
N VAL A 542 -51.49 56.97 55.36
CA VAL A 542 -51.71 55.55 55.65
C VAL A 542 -52.72 55.05 54.61
N LEU A 543 -52.34 54.06 53.81
CA LEU A 543 -53.29 53.13 53.22
C LEU A 543 -52.86 51.71 53.59
N GLN A 544 -53.79 51.04 54.27
CA GLN A 544 -53.70 49.69 54.80
C GLN A 544 -53.71 48.62 53.71
N GLU A 545 -52.98 47.56 54.00
CA GLU A 545 -53.16 46.13 53.70
C GLU A 545 -54.14 45.69 52.59
N SER A 546 -53.58 44.95 51.63
CA SER A 546 -54.05 43.63 51.20
C SER A 546 -52.85 42.78 50.80
#